data_AF-A0A5E7ZI83-F1
#
_entry.id   AF-A0A5E7ZI83-F1
#
_cell.length_a   1.000
_cell.length_b   1.000
_cell.length_c   1.000
_cell.angle_alpha   90.00
_cell.angle_beta   90.00
_cell.angle_gamma   90.00
#
_symmetry.space_group_name_H-M   'P 1'
#
loop_
_entity.id
_entity.type
_entity.pdbx_description
1 polymer ?
#
loop_
_entity_poly.entity_id
_entity_poly.type
_entity_poly.pdbx_seq_one_letter_code
_entity_poly.pdbx_strand_id
1 'polypeptide(L)'
;MARVFRRFVGFVMLQCSLLHYLSAQEVVITKIQLKDNEAIINYDLKDDILERKYALFLYSSQDNFIQPLEKVSGDVGVNLSVGGNKKIVWKPKEEFGEDFVGQLAFELKGSVYVPFIFLDGFDDYKELKRGKPYDLVWSGGRGDNVLNFELYKGENKVAVLEERPNVGNTKLILPVKVKPGKDYRLKISDKRNRDEVVFTEEFTIRRKVPLALKLGVFFTVGVATGLLIDQLTQEDPIIPAPGVPTR
;
A
#
# COMPACT_ATOMS: atom_id res chain seq x y z
N MET A 1 84.99 3.92 -35.78
CA MET A 1 83.67 4.32 -36.32
C MET A 1 82.71 3.15 -36.03
N ALA A 2 81.51 3.43 -35.50
CA ALA A 2 80.46 2.50 -35.04
C ALA A 2 80.71 1.75 -33.71
N ARG A 3 79.75 1.55 -32.81
CA ARG A 3 78.40 2.14 -32.60
C ARG A 3 78.05 1.88 -31.12
N VAL A 4 77.60 2.93 -30.45
CA VAL A 4 76.94 2.92 -29.13
C VAL A 4 75.62 2.17 -29.25
N PHE A 5 75.26 1.29 -28.31
CA PHE A 5 73.86 1.06 -27.90
C PHE A 5 73.83 0.23 -26.60
N ARG A 6 73.77 0.92 -25.46
CA ARG A 6 73.67 0.31 -24.12
C ARG A 6 72.20 0.35 -23.70
N ARG A 7 71.57 -0.81 -23.84
CA ARG A 7 70.33 -1.33 -23.21
C ARG A 7 69.48 -0.33 -22.40
N PHE A 8 68.37 0.10 -22.99
CA PHE A 8 67.21 0.64 -22.29
C PHE A 8 66.48 -0.52 -21.60
N VAL A 9 66.44 -0.51 -20.27
CA VAL A 9 65.58 -1.40 -19.47
C VAL A 9 64.18 -0.80 -19.51
N GLY A 10 63.31 -1.35 -20.36
CA GLY A 10 61.91 -0.97 -20.42
C GLY A 10 61.16 -1.50 -19.21
N PHE A 11 60.75 -0.59 -18.31
CA PHE A 11 59.79 -0.86 -17.26
C PHE A 11 58.40 -0.98 -17.92
N VAL A 12 57.96 -2.21 -18.20
CA VAL A 12 56.57 -2.47 -18.58
C VAL A 12 55.76 -2.51 -17.29
N MET A 13 55.12 -1.39 -16.94
CA MET A 13 54.04 -1.39 -15.95
C MET A 13 52.88 -2.21 -16.53
N LEU A 14 52.72 -3.42 -16.03
CA LEU A 14 51.48 -4.18 -16.15
C LEU A 14 50.43 -3.49 -15.26
N GLN A 15 49.74 -2.47 -15.80
CA GLN A 15 48.51 -1.99 -15.17
C GLN A 15 47.46 -3.09 -15.34
N CYS A 16 47.34 -3.94 -14.32
CA CYS A 16 46.16 -4.76 -14.10
C CYS A 16 44.96 -3.81 -13.99
N SER A 17 44.18 -3.74 -15.07
CA SER A 17 42.84 -3.20 -15.07
C SER A 17 42.03 -3.97 -14.04
N LEU A 18 41.87 -3.39 -12.85
CA LEU A 18 40.79 -3.70 -11.94
C LEU A 18 39.48 -3.35 -12.65
N LEU A 19 39.02 -4.29 -13.49
CA LEU A 19 37.64 -4.38 -13.92
C LEU A 19 36.85 -4.64 -12.64
N HIS A 20 36.45 -3.55 -11.98
CA HIS A 20 35.41 -3.62 -10.99
C HIS A 20 34.19 -4.17 -11.74
N TYR A 21 33.82 -5.41 -11.41
CA TYR A 21 32.50 -5.93 -11.72
C TYR A 21 31.53 -4.99 -11.00
N LEU A 22 31.09 -3.94 -11.69
CA LEU A 22 29.88 -3.23 -11.33
C LEU A 22 28.81 -4.32 -11.35
N SER A 23 28.35 -4.76 -10.18
CA SER A 23 27.30 -5.76 -10.11
C SER A 23 26.06 -5.10 -10.68
N ALA A 24 25.78 -5.46 -11.93
CA ALA A 24 24.54 -5.09 -12.57
C ALA A 24 23.39 -5.71 -11.76
N GLN A 25 22.29 -4.97 -11.71
CA GLN A 25 21.03 -5.37 -11.09
C GLN A 25 20.70 -6.81 -11.48
N GLU A 26 20.47 -7.69 -10.49
CA GLU A 26 20.35 -9.13 -10.72
C GLU A 26 19.12 -9.70 -10.00
N VAL A 27 18.38 -10.57 -10.69
CA VAL A 27 17.33 -11.41 -10.11
C VAL A 27 17.80 -12.86 -10.21
N VAL A 28 17.92 -13.54 -9.08
CA VAL A 28 18.41 -14.94 -9.02
C VAL A 28 17.35 -15.83 -8.42
N ILE A 29 16.79 -16.75 -9.21
CA ILE A 29 15.92 -17.81 -8.70
C ILE A 29 16.78 -18.80 -7.92
N THR A 30 16.52 -18.95 -6.63
CA THR A 30 17.29 -19.81 -5.73
C THR A 30 16.67 -21.20 -5.60
N LYS A 31 15.34 -21.31 -5.70
CA LYS A 31 14.63 -22.58 -5.54
C LYS A 31 13.25 -22.54 -6.17
N ILE A 32 12.87 -23.63 -6.85
CA ILE A 32 11.50 -23.87 -7.31
C ILE A 32 10.99 -25.15 -6.64
N GLN A 33 9.76 -25.13 -6.12
CA GLN A 33 9.10 -26.29 -5.52
C GLN A 33 7.65 -26.37 -5.99
N LEU A 34 7.17 -27.57 -6.25
CA LEU A 34 5.75 -27.83 -6.44
C LEU A 34 5.18 -28.38 -5.13
N LYS A 35 4.14 -27.74 -4.60
CA LYS A 35 3.46 -28.17 -3.38
C LYS A 35 1.97 -27.84 -3.49
N ASP A 36 1.11 -28.81 -3.18
CA ASP A 36 -0.35 -28.61 -3.13
C ASP A 36 -0.95 -27.96 -4.40
N ASN A 37 -0.47 -28.37 -5.59
CA ASN A 37 -0.79 -27.79 -6.91
C ASN A 37 -0.33 -26.33 -7.14
N GLU A 38 0.50 -25.78 -6.26
CA GLU A 38 1.12 -24.46 -6.41
C GLU A 38 2.61 -24.60 -6.72
N ALA A 39 3.12 -23.69 -7.55
CA ALA A 39 4.56 -23.52 -7.75
C ALA A 39 5.06 -22.42 -6.81
N ILE A 40 6.00 -22.77 -5.94
CA ILE A 40 6.67 -21.87 -5.02
C ILE A 40 8.05 -21.55 -5.58
N ILE A 41 8.27 -20.29 -5.94
CA ILE A 41 9.51 -19.79 -6.53
C ILE A 41 10.17 -18.88 -5.49
N ASN A 42 11.36 -19.23 -5.04
CA ASN A 42 12.17 -18.41 -4.15
C ASN A 42 13.26 -17.75 -4.97
N TYR A 43 13.53 -16.49 -4.68
CA TYR A 43 14.52 -15.71 -5.42
C TYR A 43 15.15 -14.60 -4.56
N ASP A 44 16.27 -14.10 -5.05
CA ASP A 44 16.96 -12.94 -4.51
C ASP A 44 16.96 -11.81 -5.55
N LEU A 45 16.74 -10.58 -5.09
CA LEU A 45 16.86 -9.37 -5.90
C LEU A 45 18.07 -8.59 -5.37
N LYS A 46 19.13 -8.48 -6.18
CA LYS A 46 20.40 -7.87 -5.81
C LYS A 46 20.60 -6.56 -6.58
N ASP A 47 21.00 -5.54 -5.85
CA ASP A 47 21.39 -4.24 -6.37
C ASP A 47 22.27 -3.56 -5.30
N ASP A 48 23.22 -2.76 -5.75
CA ASP A 48 24.06 -1.94 -4.88
C ASP A 48 23.25 -0.80 -4.24
N ILE A 49 22.13 -0.38 -4.86
CA ILE A 49 21.24 0.65 -4.33
C ILE A 49 20.04 0.02 -3.61
N LEU A 50 20.14 -0.15 -2.29
CA LEU A 50 19.12 -0.80 -1.46
C LEU A 50 17.75 -0.10 -1.47
N GLU A 51 17.73 1.22 -1.68
CA GLU A 51 16.50 2.02 -1.72
C GLU A 51 15.76 1.91 -3.06
N ARG A 52 16.41 1.37 -4.10
CA ARG A 52 15.79 1.24 -5.42
C ARG A 52 14.64 0.23 -5.35
N LYS A 53 13.55 0.57 -6.03
CA LYS A 53 12.37 -0.28 -6.16
C LYS A 53 12.33 -0.93 -7.53
N TYR A 54 11.73 -2.11 -7.59
CA TYR A 54 11.62 -2.91 -8.81
C TYR A 54 10.18 -3.30 -9.11
N ALA A 55 9.91 -3.46 -10.40
CA ALA A 55 8.76 -4.14 -10.94
C ALA A 55 9.21 -5.51 -11.44
N LEU A 56 8.57 -6.58 -10.98
CA LEU A 56 8.95 -7.94 -11.28
C LEU A 56 7.71 -8.75 -11.64
N PHE A 57 7.72 -9.41 -12.80
CA PHE A 57 6.60 -10.20 -13.26
C PHE A 57 7.06 -11.57 -13.73
N LEU A 58 6.21 -12.58 -13.47
CA LEU A 58 6.46 -13.97 -13.87
C LEU A 58 5.78 -14.23 -15.21
N TYR A 59 6.51 -14.84 -16.15
CA TYR A 59 6.06 -15.17 -17.49
C TYR A 59 6.17 -16.67 -17.72
N SER A 60 5.43 -17.16 -18.70
CA SER A 60 5.36 -18.59 -19.02
C SER A 60 5.70 -18.86 -20.49
N SER A 61 6.21 -20.05 -20.79
CA SER A 61 6.41 -20.46 -22.18
C SER A 61 5.11 -20.74 -22.94
N GLN A 62 3.96 -20.81 -22.26
CA GLN A 62 2.65 -21.13 -22.85
C GLN A 62 2.26 -20.12 -23.95
N ASP A 63 2.61 -18.85 -23.75
CA ASP A 63 2.32 -17.76 -24.66
C ASP A 63 3.59 -17.13 -25.25
N ASN A 64 4.72 -17.86 -25.20
CA ASN A 64 6.05 -17.35 -25.55
C ASN A 64 6.50 -16.15 -24.71
N PHE A 65 6.15 -16.12 -23.43
CA PHE A 65 6.56 -15.11 -22.45
C PHE A 65 6.09 -13.69 -22.80
N ILE A 66 4.90 -13.57 -23.39
CA ILE A 66 4.32 -12.30 -23.86
C ILE A 66 3.61 -11.59 -22.71
N GLN A 67 2.69 -12.27 -22.03
CA GLN A 67 1.89 -11.72 -20.95
C GLN A 67 2.38 -12.22 -19.60
N PRO A 68 2.39 -11.35 -18.57
CA PRO A 68 2.67 -11.78 -17.22
C PRO A 68 1.53 -12.66 -16.70
N LEU A 69 1.87 -13.67 -15.91
CA LEU A 69 0.91 -14.55 -15.24
C LEU A 69 0.09 -13.77 -14.22
N GLU A 70 -1.21 -14.03 -14.16
CA GLU A 70 -2.14 -13.29 -13.29
C GLU A 70 -2.37 -13.97 -11.95
N LYS A 71 -2.35 -15.31 -11.90
CA LYS A 71 -2.64 -16.08 -10.68
C LYS A 71 -1.39 -16.27 -9.83
N VAL A 72 -0.69 -15.16 -9.61
CA VAL A 72 0.54 -15.07 -8.81
C VAL A 72 0.29 -14.24 -7.56
N SER A 73 1.04 -14.55 -6.50
CA SER A 73 1.00 -13.81 -5.23
C SER A 73 2.37 -13.84 -4.54
N GLY A 74 2.54 -13.01 -3.51
CA GLY A 74 3.80 -12.88 -2.77
C GLY A 74 4.62 -11.67 -3.24
N ASP A 75 5.95 -11.83 -3.26
CA ASP A 75 6.91 -10.81 -3.69
C ASP A 75 6.94 -10.72 -5.23
N VAL A 76 5.88 -10.19 -5.83
CA VAL A 76 5.73 -10.03 -7.28
C VAL A 76 4.90 -8.76 -7.57
N GLY A 77 5.12 -8.13 -8.71
CA GLY A 77 4.50 -6.85 -9.08
C GLY A 77 5.44 -5.67 -8.89
N VAL A 78 4.90 -4.52 -8.52
CA VAL A 78 5.64 -3.25 -8.44
C VAL A 78 6.08 -2.92 -7.00
N ASN A 79 6.96 -1.93 -6.86
CA ASN A 79 7.44 -1.41 -5.58
C ASN A 79 8.19 -2.44 -4.70
N LEU A 80 8.89 -3.39 -5.32
CA LEU A 80 9.66 -4.42 -4.61
C LEU A 80 11.01 -3.87 -4.15
N SER A 81 11.32 -3.99 -2.86
CA SER A 81 12.63 -3.63 -2.30
C SER A 81 13.69 -4.67 -2.66
N VAL A 82 14.94 -4.24 -2.77
CA VAL A 82 16.13 -5.13 -2.87
C VAL A 82 16.21 -6.05 -1.65
N GLY A 83 16.72 -7.28 -1.83
CA GLY A 83 16.93 -8.24 -0.75
C GLY A 83 16.74 -9.70 -1.18
N GLY A 84 17.11 -10.62 -0.30
CA GLY A 84 16.98 -12.05 -0.51
C GLY A 84 15.73 -12.68 0.15
N ASN A 85 15.59 -13.99 -0.04
CA ASN A 85 14.50 -14.81 0.53
C ASN A 85 13.10 -14.39 0.09
N LYS A 86 12.98 -13.82 -1.10
CA LYS A 86 11.69 -13.41 -1.67
C LYS A 86 10.96 -14.63 -2.21
N LYS A 87 9.63 -14.60 -2.16
CA LYS A 87 8.79 -15.75 -2.49
C LYS A 87 7.62 -15.35 -3.39
N ILE A 88 7.52 -16.03 -4.52
CA ILE A 88 6.36 -15.99 -5.41
C ILE A 88 5.62 -17.32 -5.29
N VAL A 89 4.29 -17.25 -5.17
CA VAL A 89 3.39 -18.40 -5.23
C VAL A 89 2.54 -18.26 -6.48
N TRP A 90 2.65 -19.21 -7.39
CA TRP A 90 1.88 -19.27 -8.61
C TRP A 90 0.94 -20.47 -8.61
N LYS A 91 -0.27 -20.28 -9.14
CA LYS A 91 -1.34 -21.28 -9.16
C LYS A 91 -1.66 -21.72 -10.60
N PRO A 92 -0.91 -22.69 -11.17
CA PRO A 92 -1.05 -23.10 -12.57
C PRO A 92 -2.46 -23.49 -12.99
N LYS A 93 -3.21 -24.19 -12.13
CA LYS A 93 -4.57 -24.65 -12.45
C LYS A 93 -5.60 -23.52 -12.45
N GLU A 94 -5.44 -22.51 -11.60
CA GLU A 94 -6.29 -21.31 -11.65
C GLU A 94 -5.96 -20.46 -12.88
N GLU A 95 -4.71 -20.52 -13.38
CA GLU A 95 -4.25 -19.77 -14.56
C GLU A 95 -4.70 -20.43 -15.87
N PHE A 96 -4.43 -21.72 -16.02
CA PHE A 96 -4.58 -22.45 -17.29
C PHE A 96 -5.73 -23.45 -17.29
N GLY A 97 -6.44 -23.60 -16.18
CA GLY A 97 -7.55 -24.54 -16.01
C GLY A 97 -7.17 -25.80 -15.23
N GLU A 98 -8.18 -26.46 -14.66
CA GLU A 98 -8.02 -27.63 -13.77
C GLU A 98 -7.35 -28.83 -14.47
N ASP A 99 -7.55 -28.96 -15.79
CA ASP A 99 -7.02 -30.05 -16.62
C ASP A 99 -5.60 -29.77 -17.13
N PHE A 100 -4.97 -28.69 -16.68
CA PHE A 100 -3.62 -28.34 -17.11
C PHE A 100 -2.61 -29.43 -16.70
N VAL A 101 -2.00 -30.05 -17.71
CA VAL A 101 -0.92 -31.03 -17.58
C VAL A 101 0.13 -30.73 -18.65
N GLY A 102 1.39 -30.55 -18.25
CA GLY A 102 2.46 -30.30 -19.21
C GLY A 102 3.76 -29.83 -18.57
N GLN A 103 4.79 -29.73 -19.40
CA GLN A 103 6.04 -29.05 -19.05
C GLN A 103 5.92 -27.58 -19.43
N LEU A 104 6.47 -26.71 -18.59
CA LEU A 104 6.46 -25.28 -18.83
C LEU A 104 7.74 -24.66 -18.30
N ALA A 105 8.26 -23.67 -19.03
CA ALA A 105 9.37 -22.85 -18.60
C ALA A 105 8.86 -21.50 -18.10
N PHE A 106 9.56 -20.91 -17.13
CA PHE A 106 9.23 -19.59 -16.59
C PHE A 106 10.37 -18.62 -16.78
N GLU A 107 10.01 -17.35 -16.93
CA GLU A 107 10.94 -16.24 -16.86
C GLU A 107 10.47 -15.25 -15.81
N LEU A 108 11.39 -14.79 -14.96
CA LEU A 108 11.13 -13.74 -13.99
C LEU A 108 11.79 -12.46 -14.51
N LYS A 109 10.98 -11.56 -15.07
CA LYS A 109 11.48 -10.33 -15.71
C LYS A 109 11.33 -9.16 -14.78
N GLY A 110 12.44 -8.47 -14.53
CA GLY A 110 12.51 -7.32 -13.63
C GLY A 110 12.96 -6.05 -14.32
N SER A 111 12.41 -4.92 -13.90
CA SER A 111 12.87 -3.59 -14.29
C SER A 111 12.85 -2.65 -13.10
N VAL A 112 13.66 -1.59 -13.15
CA VAL A 112 13.57 -0.51 -12.16
C VAL A 112 12.16 0.07 -12.17
N TYR A 113 11.55 0.18 -10.99
CA TYR A 113 10.24 0.79 -10.82
C TYR A 113 10.42 2.25 -10.44
N VAL A 114 9.92 3.13 -11.31
CA VAL A 114 9.82 4.56 -11.05
C VAL A 114 8.34 4.88 -10.98
N PRO A 115 7.79 5.23 -9.80
CA PRO A 115 6.39 5.58 -9.71
C PRO A 115 6.12 6.88 -10.46
N PHE A 116 4.92 7.02 -11.03
CA PHE A 116 4.58 8.24 -11.76
C PHE A 116 4.46 9.46 -10.82
N ILE A 117 4.13 9.26 -9.54
CA ILE A 117 4.20 10.25 -8.47
C ILE A 117 4.93 9.71 -7.24
N PHE A 118 5.56 10.60 -6.48
CA PHE A 118 6.20 10.29 -5.20
C PHE A 118 5.44 10.98 -4.08
N LEU A 119 5.00 10.23 -3.08
CA LEU A 119 4.34 10.78 -1.89
C LEU A 119 5.37 11.30 -0.90
N ASP A 120 5.11 12.47 -0.32
CA ASP A 120 5.97 13.09 0.67
C ASP A 120 5.33 13.01 2.06
N GLY A 121 5.93 12.22 2.95
CA GLY A 121 5.52 12.05 4.34
C GLY A 121 4.17 11.38 4.59
N PHE A 122 3.39 11.04 3.55
CA PHE A 122 2.06 10.47 3.78
C PHE A 122 2.10 9.09 4.44
N ASP A 123 3.10 8.28 4.10
CA ASP A 123 3.26 6.93 4.66
C ASP A 123 3.64 6.95 6.16
N ASP A 124 4.00 8.11 6.72
CA ASP A 124 4.19 8.29 8.17
C ASP A 124 2.87 8.24 8.94
N TYR A 125 1.73 8.45 8.27
CA TYR A 125 0.42 8.35 8.88
C TYR A 125 0.00 6.90 9.12
N LYS A 126 0.45 6.31 10.23
CA LYS A 126 0.00 4.96 10.64
C LYS A 126 -1.47 4.91 11.08
N GLU A 127 -2.05 6.06 11.47
CA GLU A 127 -3.46 6.16 11.89
C GLU A 127 -4.16 7.44 11.39
N LEU A 128 -5.33 7.25 10.78
CA LEU A 128 -6.16 8.33 10.26
C LEU A 128 -7.56 8.32 10.89
N LYS A 129 -8.08 9.50 11.25
CA LYS A 129 -9.42 9.68 11.80
C LYS A 129 -10.37 10.11 10.68
N ARG A 130 -11.54 9.47 10.61
CA ARG A 130 -12.59 9.84 9.64
C ARG A 130 -13.01 11.30 9.79
N GLY A 131 -13.24 12.00 8.67
CA GLY A 131 -13.70 13.39 8.65
C GLY A 131 -12.72 14.40 9.28
N LYS A 132 -11.46 14.02 9.52
CA LYS A 132 -10.36 14.94 9.82
C LYS A 132 -9.58 15.16 8.50
N PRO A 133 -9.21 16.41 8.17
CA PRO A 133 -8.32 16.68 7.04
C PRO A 133 -6.88 16.29 7.35
N TYR A 134 -6.21 15.72 6.36
CA TYR A 134 -4.79 15.34 6.40
C TYR A 134 -4.09 15.91 5.18
N ASP A 135 -2.84 16.31 5.37
CA ASP A 135 -2.00 16.75 4.26
C ASP A 135 -1.56 15.56 3.42
N LEU A 136 -1.77 15.66 2.12
CA LEU A 136 -1.27 14.73 1.12
C LEU A 136 -0.48 15.55 0.11
N VAL A 137 0.83 15.38 0.12
CA VAL A 137 1.79 16.09 -0.72
C VAL A 137 2.48 15.08 -1.61
N TRP A 138 2.71 15.45 -2.86
CA TRP A 138 3.38 14.59 -3.83
C TRP A 138 4.15 15.40 -4.87
N SER A 139 5.06 14.72 -5.57
CA SER A 139 5.77 15.24 -6.74
C SER A 139 5.65 14.28 -7.92
N GLY A 140 5.91 14.75 -9.13
CA GLY A 140 5.82 13.96 -10.36
C GLY A 140 4.46 14.03 -11.06
N GLY A 141 4.27 13.13 -12.03
CA GLY A 141 3.13 13.11 -12.93
C GLY A 141 3.14 14.26 -13.94
N ARG A 142 2.17 14.25 -14.87
CA ARG A 142 1.99 15.35 -15.81
C ARG A 142 1.11 16.42 -15.17
N GLY A 143 1.52 17.69 -15.25
CA GLY A 143 0.84 18.79 -14.55
C GLY A 143 -0.57 19.10 -15.06
N ASP A 144 -0.94 18.62 -16.25
CA ASP A 144 -2.26 18.79 -16.83
C ASP A 144 -3.22 17.62 -16.55
N ASN A 145 -2.77 16.60 -15.82
CA ASN A 145 -3.58 15.43 -15.52
C ASN A 145 -4.42 15.58 -14.25
N VAL A 146 -5.47 14.77 -14.17
CA VAL A 146 -6.37 14.65 -13.02
C VAL A 146 -6.10 13.31 -12.34
N LEU A 147 -5.93 13.34 -11.03
CA LEU A 147 -5.67 12.18 -10.20
C LEU A 147 -6.97 11.66 -9.58
N ASN A 148 -7.16 10.35 -9.67
CA ASN A 148 -8.22 9.62 -9.00
C ASN A 148 -7.69 9.08 -7.67
N PHE A 149 -8.51 9.20 -6.62
CA PHE A 149 -8.18 8.71 -5.29
C PHE A 149 -9.20 7.67 -4.88
N GLU A 150 -8.76 6.45 -4.60
CA GLU A 150 -9.61 5.35 -4.16
C GLU A 150 -9.08 4.81 -2.82
N LEU A 151 -10.00 4.50 -1.91
CA LEU A 151 -9.68 3.89 -0.63
C LEU A 151 -9.95 2.39 -0.70
N TYR A 152 -8.92 1.59 -0.40
CA TYR A 152 -9.00 0.13 -0.34
C TYR A 152 -8.88 -0.36 1.09
N LYS A 153 -9.48 -1.52 1.37
CA LYS A 153 -9.22 -2.33 2.55
C LYS A 153 -8.82 -3.74 2.10
N GLY A 154 -7.55 -4.10 2.26
CA GLY A 154 -6.94 -5.20 1.51
C GLY A 154 -7.14 -5.01 0.01
N GLU A 155 -7.71 -6.01 -0.66
CA GLU A 155 -7.99 -5.98 -2.10
C GLU A 155 -9.33 -5.32 -2.47
N ASN A 156 -10.17 -5.01 -1.49
CA ASN A 156 -11.51 -4.49 -1.75
C ASN A 156 -11.52 -2.96 -1.79
N LYS A 157 -12.04 -2.39 -2.87
CA LYS A 157 -12.33 -0.95 -2.93
C LYS A 157 -13.51 -0.61 -2.03
N VAL A 158 -13.30 0.32 -1.10
CA VAL A 158 -14.29 0.73 -0.08
C VAL A 158 -14.92 2.07 -0.41
N ALA A 159 -14.16 3.00 -0.99
CA ALA A 159 -14.68 4.32 -1.38
C ALA A 159 -13.89 4.89 -2.56
N VAL A 160 -14.58 5.69 -3.37
CA VAL A 160 -13.96 6.61 -4.32
C VAL A 160 -14.00 8.00 -3.68
N LEU A 161 -12.87 8.69 -3.67
CA LEU A 161 -12.73 10.04 -3.14
C LEU A 161 -12.77 11.04 -4.30
N GLU A 162 -12.87 12.32 -3.96
CA GLU A 162 -12.92 13.39 -4.95
C GLU A 162 -11.64 13.41 -5.80
N GLU A 163 -11.80 13.44 -7.12
CA GLU A 163 -10.69 13.62 -8.06
C GLU A 163 -10.04 14.99 -7.86
N ARG A 164 -8.72 15.08 -8.07
CA ARG A 164 -7.99 16.36 -7.93
C ARG A 164 -7.07 16.60 -9.12
N PRO A 165 -6.92 17.85 -9.58
CA PRO A 165 -5.87 18.19 -10.54
C PRO A 165 -4.49 17.90 -9.93
N ASN A 166 -3.52 17.51 -10.78
CA ASN A 166 -2.15 17.22 -10.36
C ASN A 166 -1.36 18.50 -10.05
N VAL A 167 -1.61 19.08 -8.86
CA VAL A 167 -0.97 20.32 -8.38
C VAL A 167 0.04 20.09 -7.25
N GLY A 168 0.38 18.82 -6.97
CA GLY A 168 1.38 18.43 -5.97
C GLY A 168 0.92 18.43 -4.51
N ASN A 169 -0.30 18.86 -4.20
CA ASN A 169 -0.83 18.78 -2.84
C ASN A 169 -2.37 18.78 -2.79
N THR A 170 -2.93 18.23 -1.72
CA THR A 170 -4.35 18.35 -1.38
C THR A 170 -4.62 18.05 0.09
N LYS A 171 -5.86 18.30 0.54
CA LYS A 171 -6.36 17.83 1.83
C LYS A 171 -7.17 16.56 1.64
N LEU A 172 -6.67 15.46 2.19
CA LEU A 172 -7.39 14.20 2.24
C LEU A 172 -8.40 14.19 3.40
N ILE A 173 -9.66 13.88 3.10
CA ILE A 173 -10.71 13.71 4.11
C ILE A 173 -11.37 12.34 3.93
N LEU A 174 -11.15 11.44 4.88
CA LEU A 174 -11.76 10.11 4.85
C LEU A 174 -13.27 10.19 5.14
N PRO A 175 -14.15 9.55 4.35
CA PRO A 175 -15.60 9.62 4.56
C PRO A 175 -16.03 9.07 5.93
N VAL A 176 -16.97 9.77 6.59
CA VAL A 176 -17.44 9.41 7.94
C VAL A 176 -18.13 8.04 7.98
N LYS A 177 -18.67 7.57 6.85
CA LYS A 177 -19.37 6.29 6.72
C LYS A 177 -18.42 5.08 6.65
N VAL A 178 -17.14 5.26 6.33
CA VAL A 178 -16.16 4.17 6.26
C VAL A 178 -16.03 3.49 7.62
N LYS A 179 -15.99 2.15 7.66
CA LYS A 179 -15.87 1.41 8.92
C LYS A 179 -14.45 1.56 9.50
N PRO A 180 -14.28 1.80 10.81
CA PRO A 180 -12.96 1.76 11.43
C PRO A 180 -12.30 0.38 11.28
N GLY A 181 -10.98 0.33 11.23
CA GLY A 181 -10.22 -0.92 11.09
C GLY A 181 -8.80 -0.69 10.58
N LYS A 182 -8.05 -1.78 10.45
CA LYS A 182 -6.70 -1.83 9.88
C LYS A 182 -6.75 -2.15 8.38
N ASP A 183 -5.57 -2.25 7.77
CA ASP A 183 -5.35 -2.77 6.41
C ASP A 183 -5.94 -1.87 5.32
N TYR A 184 -5.99 -0.56 5.59
CA TYR A 184 -6.43 0.43 4.61
C TYR A 184 -5.24 0.99 3.85
N ARG A 185 -5.40 1.23 2.55
CA ARG A 185 -4.44 1.93 1.70
C ARG A 185 -5.15 2.85 0.71
N LEU A 186 -4.49 3.91 0.29
CA LEU A 186 -4.96 4.73 -0.82
C LEU A 186 -4.34 4.23 -2.12
N LYS A 187 -5.16 4.14 -3.15
CA LYS A 187 -4.73 4.02 -4.54
C LYS A 187 -4.87 5.38 -5.20
N ILE A 188 -3.80 5.86 -5.80
CA ILE A 188 -3.77 7.09 -6.58
C ILE A 188 -3.44 6.70 -8.00
N SER A 189 -4.26 7.13 -8.96
CA SER A 189 -4.05 6.80 -10.37
C SER A 189 -4.31 7.97 -11.28
N ASP A 190 -3.65 8.00 -12.42
CA ASP A 190 -3.96 8.97 -13.47
C ASP A 190 -5.32 8.67 -14.13
N LYS A 191 -6.14 9.70 -14.33
CA LYS A 191 -7.46 9.55 -14.96
C LYS A 191 -7.38 9.15 -16.43
N ARG A 192 -6.36 9.63 -17.16
CA ARG A 192 -6.16 9.36 -18.58
C ARG A 192 -5.33 8.11 -18.80
N ASN A 193 -4.44 7.76 -17.86
CA ASN A 193 -3.66 6.52 -17.92
C ASN A 193 -3.84 5.69 -16.63
N ARG A 194 -4.77 4.73 -16.66
CA ARG A 194 -5.10 3.93 -15.46
C ARG A 194 -4.01 2.94 -15.05
N ASP A 195 -2.98 2.76 -15.88
CA ASP A 195 -1.82 1.93 -15.58
C ASP A 195 -0.79 2.70 -14.72
N GLU A 196 -0.85 4.03 -14.72
CA GLU A 196 -0.10 4.88 -13.81
C GLU A 196 -0.79 4.87 -12.44
N VAL A 197 -0.30 4.00 -11.54
CA VAL A 197 -0.87 3.75 -10.21
C VAL A 197 0.21 3.78 -9.14
N VAL A 198 -0.11 4.39 -8.00
CA VAL A 198 0.68 4.33 -6.77
C VAL A 198 -0.24 3.96 -5.61
N PHE A 199 0.26 3.10 -4.73
CA PHE A 199 -0.39 2.78 -3.47
C PHE A 199 0.42 3.35 -2.30
N THR A 200 -0.26 3.82 -1.27
CA THR A 200 0.35 4.13 0.03
C THR A 200 0.71 2.86 0.78
N GLU A 201 1.51 3.01 1.83
CA GLU A 201 1.56 2.02 2.90
C GLU A 201 0.19 1.84 3.57
N GLU A 202 0.04 0.73 4.30
CA GLU A 202 -1.17 0.44 5.05
C GLU A 202 -1.29 1.30 6.31
N PHE A 203 -2.50 1.74 6.61
CA PHE A 203 -2.83 2.53 7.80
C PHE A 203 -4.13 2.08 8.46
N THR A 204 -4.33 2.53 9.71
CA THR A 204 -5.54 2.26 10.49
C THR A 204 -6.52 3.44 10.43
N ILE A 205 -7.78 3.17 10.10
CA ILE A 205 -8.86 4.17 10.20
C ILE A 205 -9.54 4.10 11.56
N ARG A 206 -9.56 5.22 12.29
CA ARG A 206 -10.25 5.39 13.57
C ARG A 206 -11.51 6.27 13.48
N ARG A 207 -12.41 6.10 14.45
CA ARG A 207 -13.55 7.01 14.63
C ARG A 207 -13.05 8.39 15.05
N LYS A 208 -13.67 9.46 14.54
CA LYS A 208 -13.46 10.84 15.03
C LYS A 208 -13.87 10.97 16.50
N VAL A 209 -15.05 10.42 16.82
CA VAL A 209 -15.63 10.40 18.17
C VAL A 209 -15.81 8.94 18.60
N PRO A 210 -15.23 8.51 19.74
CA PRO A 210 -15.44 7.17 20.27
C PRO A 210 -16.92 6.86 20.52
N LEU A 211 -17.32 5.58 20.38
CA LEU A 211 -18.72 5.17 20.56
C LEU A 211 -19.20 5.41 22.00
N ALA A 212 -18.35 5.14 22.98
CA ALA A 212 -18.66 5.33 24.40
C ALA A 212 -19.03 6.78 24.73
N LEU A 213 -18.34 7.77 24.14
CA LEU A 213 -18.67 9.18 24.36
C LEU A 213 -20.05 9.54 23.78
N LYS A 214 -20.41 8.98 22.62
CA LYS A 214 -21.74 9.19 22.04
C LYS A 214 -22.83 8.60 22.94
N LEU A 215 -22.62 7.37 23.42
CA LEU A 215 -23.57 6.72 24.33
C LEU A 215 -23.68 7.48 25.66
N GLY A 216 -22.55 7.96 26.20
CA GLY A 216 -22.53 8.77 27.41
C GLY A 216 -23.39 10.03 27.29
N VAL A 217 -23.30 10.76 26.16
CA VAL A 217 -24.15 11.94 25.91
C VAL A 217 -25.63 11.56 25.83
N PHE A 218 -25.98 10.44 25.18
CA PHE A 218 -27.38 9.99 25.15
C PHE A 218 -27.88 9.59 26.53
N PHE A 219 -27.05 8.92 27.34
CA PHE A 219 -27.39 8.56 28.72
C PHE A 219 -27.57 9.79 29.61
N THR A 220 -26.66 10.76 29.56
CA THR A 220 -26.77 11.96 30.39
C THR A 220 -27.97 12.82 30.02
N VAL A 221 -28.25 13.01 28.72
CA VAL A 221 -29.45 13.71 28.27
C VAL A 221 -30.72 12.96 28.67
N GLY A 222 -30.76 11.63 28.47
CA GLY A 222 -31.91 10.81 28.84
C GLY A 222 -32.20 10.84 30.35
N VAL A 223 -31.17 10.75 31.18
CA VAL A 223 -31.30 10.87 32.65
C VAL A 223 -31.75 12.27 33.04
N ALA A 224 -31.19 13.33 32.45
CA ALA A 224 -31.59 14.70 32.74
C ALA A 224 -33.06 14.97 32.37
N THR A 225 -33.53 14.50 31.21
CA THR A 225 -34.95 14.62 30.84
C THR A 225 -35.85 13.74 31.71
N GLY A 226 -35.40 12.54 32.11
CA GLY A 226 -36.13 11.69 33.03
C GLY A 226 -36.32 12.34 34.40
N LEU A 227 -35.26 12.93 34.96
CA LEU A 227 -35.29 13.65 36.23
C LEU A 227 -36.13 14.93 36.16
N LEU A 228 -36.09 15.67 35.04
CA LEU A 228 -36.93 16.86 34.83
C LEU A 228 -38.42 16.50 34.73
N ILE A 229 -38.76 15.39 34.07
CA ILE A 229 -40.15 14.91 34.03
C ILE A 229 -40.60 14.51 35.43
N ASP A 230 -39.77 13.76 36.17
CA ASP A 230 -40.09 13.32 37.54
C ASP A 230 -40.34 14.51 38.49
N GLN A 231 -39.53 15.58 38.36
CA GLN A 231 -39.72 16.83 39.11
C GLN A 231 -41.00 17.59 38.72
N LEU A 232 -41.48 17.46 37.47
CA LEU A 232 -42.72 18.10 37.01
C LEU A 232 -43.98 17.30 37.36
N THR A 233 -43.85 16.01 37.68
CA THR A 233 -44.96 15.13 38.10
C THR A 233 -45.10 14.98 39.62
N GLN A 234 -44.27 15.66 40.41
CA GLN A 234 -44.43 15.65 41.87
C GLN A 234 -45.72 16.43 42.23
N GLU A 235 -46.81 15.70 42.48
CA GLU A 235 -48.08 16.27 42.93
C GLU A 235 -47.89 17.00 44.27
N ASP A 236 -48.38 18.24 44.34
CA ASP A 236 -48.34 19.04 45.57
C ASP A 236 -49.02 18.31 46.73
N PRO A 237 -48.45 18.33 47.95
CA PRO A 237 -49.03 17.67 49.09
C PRO A 237 -50.41 18.25 49.42
N ILE A 238 -51.42 17.38 49.46
CA ILE A 238 -52.81 17.72 49.76
C ILE A 238 -52.86 18.28 51.20
N ILE A 239 -53.10 19.60 51.32
CA ILE A 239 -53.35 20.24 52.61
C ILE A 239 -54.73 19.77 53.10
N PRO A 240 -54.83 19.04 54.23
CA PRO A 240 -56.13 18.61 54.73
C PRO A 240 -56.94 19.83 55.17
N ALA A 241 -58.22 19.88 54.75
CA ALA A 241 -59.12 20.99 55.06
C ALA A 241 -59.28 21.18 56.58
N PRO A 242 -59.39 22.42 57.09
CA PRO A 242 -59.58 22.67 58.52
C PRO A 242 -60.87 22.02 59.02
N GLY A 243 -60.79 21.29 60.13
CA GLY A 243 -61.93 20.63 60.74
C GLY A 243 -63.03 21.63 61.13
N VAL A 244 -64.26 21.32 60.72
CA VAL A 244 -65.46 22.12 61.03
C VAL A 244 -65.76 22.00 62.53
N PRO A 245 -66.06 23.11 63.25
CA PRO A 245 -66.32 23.05 64.68
C PRO A 245 -67.65 22.37 64.98
N THR A 246 -67.59 21.33 65.81
CA THR A 246 -68.77 20.64 66.37
C THR A 246 -69.46 21.54 67.40
N ARG A 247 -70.78 21.72 67.22
CA ARG A 247 -71.67 22.44 68.13
C ARG A 247 -72.18 21.53 69.25
#